data_AF-A0A0J6S0J0-F1
#
_entry.id   AF-A0A0J6S0J0-F1
#
_cell.length_a   1.000
_cell.length_b   1.000
_cell.length_c   1.000
_cell.angle_alpha   90.00
_cell.angle_beta   90.00
_cell.angle_gamma   90.00
#
_symmetry.space_group_name_H-M   'P 1'
#
loop_
_entity.id
_entity.type
_entity.pdbx_description
1 polymer ?
#
loop_
_entity_poly.entity_id
_entity_poly.type
_entity_poly.pdbx_seq_one_letter_code
_entity_poly.pdbx_strand_id
1 'polypeptide(L)' 'MTKPIRVNGFAIHSPVHLSPGLWTHPRDRSLEFNTLGYWTDVARLLERGLFETLFIADGIGIHDVYAGDAAAA' A
#
# COMPACT_ATOMS: atom_id res chain seq x y z
N MET A 1 26.15 21.09 -8.20
CA MET A 1 25.55 20.23 -7.16
C MET A 1 24.76 19.13 -7.84
N THR A 2 24.87 17.88 -7.38
CA THR A 2 24.03 16.78 -7.87
C THR A 2 22.62 16.90 -7.28
N LYS A 3 21.60 16.64 -8.10
CA LYS A 3 20.20 16.69 -7.66
C LYS A 3 19.87 15.42 -6.86
N PRO A 4 19.31 15.52 -5.65
CA PRO A 4 18.94 14.33 -4.88
C PRO A 4 17.78 13.58 -5.56
N ILE A 5 17.81 12.25 -5.45
CA ILE A 5 16.68 11.39 -5.81
C ILE A 5 15.66 11.47 -4.69
N ARG A 6 14.39 11.65 -5.05
CA ARG A 6 13.27 11.61 -4.10
C ARG A 6 12.69 10.21 -4.05
N VAL A 7 12.41 9.73 -2.85
CA VAL A 7 11.87 8.40 -2.58
C VAL A 7 10.56 8.54 -1.82
N ASN A 8 9.48 7.98 -2.38
CA ASN A 8 8.15 8.01 -1.79
C ASN A 8 7.71 6.60 -1.41
N GLY A 9 7.02 6.45 -0.28
CA GLY A 9 6.35 5.21 0.10
C GLY A 9 5.06 5.10 -0.72
N PHE A 10 4.83 3.96 -1.37
CA PHE A 10 3.66 3.79 -2.23
C PHE A 10 2.66 2.80 -1.63
N ALA A 11 1.46 3.26 -1.31
CA ALA A 11 0.42 2.49 -0.64
C ALA A 11 -0.96 2.72 -1.26
N ILE A 12 -1.93 1.92 -0.83
CA ILE A 12 -3.36 2.04 -1.15
C ILE A 12 -4.17 1.67 0.08
N HIS A 13 -5.37 2.24 0.25
CA HIS A 13 -6.29 1.85 1.32
C HIS A 13 -7.06 0.56 0.96
N SER A 14 -6.33 -0.54 0.80
CA SER A 14 -6.81 -1.88 0.46
C SER A 14 -5.82 -2.92 0.99
N PRO A 15 -6.23 -4.17 1.29
CA PRO A 15 -5.34 -5.22 1.76
C PRO A 15 -4.29 -5.65 0.72
N VAL A 16 -4.54 -5.40 -0.57
CA VAL A 16 -3.63 -5.76 -1.66
C VAL A 16 -3.48 -4.60 -2.64
N HIS A 17 -2.22 -4.29 -2.98
CA HIS A 17 -1.86 -3.24 -3.94
C HIS A 17 -1.25 -3.80 -5.24
N LEU A 18 0.02 -4.19 -5.20
CA LEU A 18 0.81 -4.64 -6.37
C LEU A 18 1.36 -6.06 -6.21
N SER A 19 1.11 -6.70 -5.08
CA SER A 19 1.67 -8.02 -4.75
C SER A 19 0.56 -8.97 -4.29
N PRO A 20 -0.25 -9.50 -5.22
CA PRO A 20 -1.32 -10.44 -4.90
C PRO A 20 -0.79 -11.65 -4.12
N GLY A 21 -1.51 -12.06 -3.07
CA GLY A 21 -1.15 -13.17 -2.21
C GLY A 21 -0.15 -12.87 -1.09
N LEU A 22 0.60 -11.76 -1.12
CA LEU A 22 1.61 -11.49 -0.09
C LEU A 22 1.01 -11.22 1.31
N TRP A 23 -0.27 -10.83 1.35
CA TRP A 23 -1.05 -10.67 2.58
C TRP A 23 -1.12 -11.94 3.43
N THR A 24 -0.88 -13.13 2.85
CA THR A 24 -0.85 -14.40 3.60
C THR A 24 0.47 -14.65 4.33
N HIS A 25 1.50 -13.83 4.07
CA HIS A 25 2.80 -14.01 4.70
C HIS A 25 2.70 -13.68 6.20
N PRO A 26 3.28 -14.47 7.12
CA PRO A 26 3.14 -14.28 8.59
C PRO A 26 3.77 -12.98 9.15
N ARG A 27 4.36 -12.14 8.30
CA ARG A 27 4.94 -10.84 8.65
C ARG A 27 4.21 -9.69 8.00
N ASP A 28 3.26 -9.98 7.11
CA ASP A 28 2.48 -8.98 6.43
C ASP A 28 1.43 -8.42 7.39
N ARG A 29 1.21 -7.10 7.33
CA ARG A 29 0.25 -6.37 8.16
C ARG A 29 -0.83 -5.68 7.30
N SER A 30 -0.88 -5.95 5.99
CA SER A 30 -1.74 -5.24 5.05
C SER A 30 -3.22 -5.45 5.34
N LEU A 31 -3.60 -6.52 6.05
CA LEU A 31 -4.97 -6.72 6.54
C LEU A 31 -5.40 -5.70 7.61
N GLU A 32 -4.46 -5.00 8.24
CA GLU A 32 -4.73 -3.92 9.21
C GLU A 32 -4.99 -2.56 8.53
N PHE A 33 -5.06 -2.50 7.19
CA PHE A 33 -5.23 -1.26 6.41
C PHE A 33 -6.44 -0.42 6.85
N ASN A 34 -7.46 -1.06 7.43
CA ASN A 34 -8.67 -0.40 7.93
C ASN A 34 -8.52 0.17 9.35
N THR A 35 -7.30 0.20 9.90
CA THR A 35 -7.01 0.74 11.23
C THR A 35 -6.17 2.01 11.15
N LEU A 36 -6.46 2.99 12.01
CA LEU A 36 -5.64 4.19 12.11
C LEU A 36 -4.21 3.87 12.58
N GLY A 37 -4.07 2.88 13.47
CA GLY A 37 -2.78 2.46 14.02
C GLY A 37 -1.78 2.09 12.91
N TYR A 38 -2.21 1.25 11.97
CA TYR A 38 -1.43 0.86 10.80
C TYR A 38 -0.86 2.07 10.05
N TRP A 39 -1.70 3.04 9.70
CA TRP A 39 -1.26 4.22 8.95
C TRP A 39 -0.34 5.14 9.76
N THR A 40 -0.59 5.31 11.07
CA THR A 40 0.32 6.10 11.92
C THR A 40 1.68 5.44 12.09
N ASP A 41 1.74 4.10 12.11
CA ASP A 41 3.00 3.35 12.15
C ASP A 41 3.78 3.48 10.84
N VAL A 42 3.09 3.38 9.69
CA VAL A 42 3.67 3.58 8.36
C VAL A 42 4.25 5.00 8.24
N ALA A 43 3.50 6.04 8.63
CA ALA A 43 3.98 7.42 8.58
C ALA A 43 5.27 7.60 9.40
N ARG A 44 5.28 7.15 10.67
CA ARG A 44 6.47 7.21 11.52
C ARG A 44 7.65 6.42 10.95
N LEU A 45 7.39 5.29 10.29
CA LEU A 45 8.44 4.49 9.64
C LEU A 45 9.09 5.24 8.48
N LEU A 46 8.28 5.86 7.61
CA LEU A 46 8.75 6.62 6.46
C LEU A 46 9.52 7.88 6.90
N GLU A 47 9.04 8.58 7.93
CA GLU A 47 9.75 9.72 8.53
C GLU A 47 11.14 9.31 9.05
N ARG A 48 11.24 8.19 9.78
CA ARG A 48 12.54 7.66 10.23
C ARG A 48 13.46 7.27 9.07
N GLY A 49 12.89 6.86 7.95
CA GLY A 49 13.60 6.48 6.73
C GLY A 49 13.97 7.65 5.81
N LEU A 50 13.64 8.90 6.18
CA LEU A 50 13.87 10.11 5.37
C LEU A 50 13.16 10.09 4.01
N PHE A 51 12.04 9.37 3.90
CA PHE A 51 11.19 9.41 2.71
C PHE A 51 10.54 10.78 2.58
N GLU A 52 10.40 11.29 1.35
CA GLU A 52 9.79 12.60 1.12
C GLU A 52 8.28 12.58 1.34
N THR A 53 7.59 11.55 0.87
CA THR A 53 6.12 11.45 0.99
C THR A 53 5.64 10.01 1.13
N LEU A 54 4.44 9.87 1.70
CA LEU A 54 3.57 8.71 1.52
C LEU A 54 2.60 9.04 0.38
N PHE A 55 2.72 8.33 -0.74
CA PHE A 55 1.79 8.40 -1.86
C PHE A 55 0.72 7.33 -1.70
N ILE A 56 -0.55 7.75 -1.62
CA ILE A 56 -1.70 6.85 -1.45
C ILE A 56 -2.49 6.83 -2.77
N ALA A 57 -2.49 5.69 -3.46
CA ALA A 57 -3.37 5.44 -4.59
C ALA A 57 -4.81 5.23 -4.13
N ASP A 58 -5.76 5.38 -5.07
CA ASP A 58 -7.16 5.09 -4.83
C ASP A 58 -7.89 4.72 -6.13
N GLY A 59 -9.01 4.03 -6.01
CA GLY A 59 -9.89 3.63 -7.11
C GLY A 59 -11.27 3.25 -6.60
N ILE A 60 -12.32 3.66 -7.32
CA ILE A 60 -13.73 3.38 -6.96
C ILE A 60 -14.30 2.13 -7.64
N GLY A 61 -13.53 1.48 -8.51
CA GLY A 61 -13.93 0.28 -9.25
C GLY A 61 -13.34 -1.00 -8.67
N ILE A 62 -13.84 -2.14 -9.14
CA ILE A 62 -13.34 -3.48 -8.81
C ILE A 62 -12.71 -4.13 -10.05
N HIS A 63 -11.80 -5.08 -9.84
CA HIS A 63 -11.17 -5.83 -10.93
C HIS A 63 -12.04 -7.03 -11.33
N ASP A 64 -12.94 -6.85 -12.30
CA ASP A 64 -13.99 -7.82 -12.69
C ASP A 64 -13.84 -8.44 -14.09
N VAL A 65 -12.77 -8.09 -14.82
CA VAL A 65 -12.55 -8.54 -16.20
C VAL A 65 -12.15 -10.02 -16.25
N TYR A 66 -11.26 -10.45 -15.35
CA TYR A 66 -10.80 -11.83 -15.31
C TYR A 66 -11.92 -12.74 -14.80
N ALA A 67 -12.17 -13.87 -15.49
CA ALA A 67 -13.27 -14.80 -15.21
C ALA A 67 -14.70 -14.22 -15.29
N GLY A 68 -14.86 -12.96 -15.69
CA GLY A 68 -16.16 -12.33 -15.92
C GLY A 68 -16.92 -11.94 -14.64
N ASP A 69 -16.27 -11.99 -13.49
CA ASP A 69 -16.77 -11.50 -12.21
C ASP A 69 -15.62 -10.98 -11.32
N ALA A 70 -15.96 -10.48 -10.14
CA ALA A 70 -14.99 -9.95 -9.17
C ALA A 70 -14.56 -10.97 -8.10
N ALA A 71 -14.88 -12.27 -8.25
CA ALA A 71 -14.57 -13.27 -7.23
C ALA A 71 -13.06 -13.53 -7.09
N ALA A 72 -12.28 -13.19 -8.11
CA ALA A 72 -10.82 -13.29 -8.11
C ALA A 72 -10.10 -12.02 -7.62
N ALA A 73 -10.84 -10.94 -7.33
CA ALA A 73 -10.31 -9.70 -6.78
C ALA A 73 -10.08 -9.81 -5.26
#